data_AF-A0A5E7FWV3-F1
#
_entry.id   AF-A0A5E7FWV3-F1
#
_cell.length_a   1.000
_cell.length_b   1.000
_cell.length_c   1.000
_cell.angle_alpha   90.00
_cell.angle_beta   90.00
_cell.angle_gamma   90.00
#
_symmetry.space_group_name_H-M   'P 1'
#
loop_
_entity.id
_entity.type
_entity.pdbx_description
1 polymer ?
#
loop_
_entity_poly.entity_id
_entity_poly.type
_entity_poly.pdbx_seq_one_letter_code
_entity_poly.pdbx_strand_id
1 'polypeptide(L)'
;MPEKFTRFDIAEFLLTPADLWNYIKASEEEDLGDGRFIRLAFRDVKHTIRARIQSDPQFAQAYRIEVATLFHNGEPEMALRMLHLLTQALRHHTARRFFTYRP
;
A
#
# COMPACT_ATOMS: atom_id res chain seq x y z
N MET A 1 30.56 -3.97 -17.63
CA MET A 1 29.73 -3.01 -16.89
C MET A 1 29.35 -3.68 -15.57
N PRO A 2 29.69 -3.15 -14.39
CA PRO A 2 29.19 -3.74 -13.15
C PRO A 2 27.69 -3.47 -13.10
N GLU A 3 26.89 -4.53 -13.00
CA GLU A 3 25.45 -4.41 -12.75
C GLU A 3 25.24 -3.59 -11.46
N LYS A 4 24.59 -2.43 -11.58
CA LYS A 4 24.15 -1.69 -10.40
C LYS A 4 23.00 -2.49 -9.82
N PHE A 5 23.19 -3.06 -8.63
CA PHE A 5 22.09 -3.58 -7.82
C PHE A 5 21.08 -2.44 -7.59
N THR A 6 19.98 -2.45 -8.36
CA THR A 6 18.83 -1.60 -8.10
C THR A 6 18.12 -2.15 -6.89
N ARG A 7 17.75 -1.25 -5.96
CA ARG A 7 17.02 -1.65 -4.77
C ARG A 7 15.72 -2.31 -5.20
N PHE A 8 15.41 -3.47 -4.62
CA PHE A 8 14.13 -4.16 -4.78
C PHE A 8 12.97 -3.16 -4.58
N ASP A 9 12.17 -2.95 -5.62
CA ASP A 9 10.94 -2.15 -5.53
C ASP A 9 9.75 -3.10 -5.36
N ILE A 10 9.24 -3.14 -4.14
CA ILE A 10 8.12 -3.99 -3.78
C ILE A 10 6.83 -3.66 -4.56
N ALA A 11 6.72 -2.44 -5.12
CA ALA A 11 5.59 -2.06 -5.96
C ALA A 11 5.51 -2.87 -7.26
N GLU A 12 6.59 -3.52 -7.68
CA GLU A 12 6.63 -4.45 -8.82
C GLU A 12 5.90 -5.77 -8.52
N PHE A 13 5.72 -6.12 -7.24
CA PHE A 13 5.14 -7.39 -6.80
C PHE A 13 3.76 -7.24 -6.17
N LEU A 14 3.49 -6.10 -5.53
CA LEU A 14 2.19 -5.80 -4.92
C LEU A 14 1.26 -5.14 -5.95
N LEU A 15 0.64 -5.97 -6.79
CA LEU A 15 -0.08 -5.51 -7.98
C LEU A 15 -1.54 -5.14 -7.67
N THR A 16 -2.19 -5.92 -6.81
CA THR A 16 -3.61 -5.81 -6.50
C THR A 16 -3.84 -5.32 -5.08
N PRO A 17 -5.03 -4.76 -4.76
CA PRO A 17 -5.39 -4.46 -3.39
C PRO A 17 -5.34 -5.68 -2.46
N ALA A 18 -5.61 -6.88 -3.00
CA ALA A 18 -5.52 -8.13 -2.25
C ALA A 18 -4.07 -8.46 -1.86
N ASP A 19 -3.12 -8.28 -2.80
CA ASP A 19 -1.69 -8.48 -2.51
C ASP A 19 -1.21 -7.62 -1.35
N LEU A 20 -1.72 -6.38 -1.25
CA LEU A 20 -1.32 -5.45 -0.20
C LEU A 20 -1.72 -5.93 1.21
N TRP A 21 -2.97 -6.37 1.40
CA TRP A 21 -3.37 -6.83 2.74
C TRP A 21 -2.83 -8.23 3.05
N ASN A 22 -2.67 -9.10 2.03
CA ASN A 22 -1.98 -10.38 2.19
C ASN A 22 -0.55 -10.17 2.66
N TYR A 23 0.16 -9.21 2.06
CA TYR A 23 1.51 -8.86 2.45
C TYR A 23 1.59 -8.31 3.89
N ILE A 24 0.63 -7.47 4.31
CA ILE A 24 0.54 -7.00 5.69
C ILE A 24 0.31 -8.18 6.64
N LYS A 25 -0.64 -9.08 6.35
CA LYS A 25 -0.91 -10.25 7.19
C LYS A 25 0.31 -11.16 7.33
N ALA A 26 0.95 -11.50 6.21
CA ALA A 26 2.18 -12.29 6.23
C ALA A 26 3.28 -11.62 7.06
N SER A 27 3.42 -10.29 6.94
CA SER A 27 4.40 -9.54 7.73
C SER A 27 4.07 -9.48 9.22
N GLU A 28 2.78 -9.52 9.59
CA GLU A 28 2.34 -9.62 10.98
C GLU A 28 2.59 -11.01 11.57
N GLU A 29 2.40 -12.07 10.78
CA GLU A 29 2.68 -13.46 11.15
C GLU A 29 4.19 -13.72 11.34
N GLU A 30 5.04 -13.08 10.53
CA GLU A 30 6.49 -13.21 10.58
C GLU A 30 7.17 -12.25 11.58
N ASP A 31 6.44 -11.29 12.16
CA ASP A 31 7.02 -10.31 13.08
C ASP A 31 7.45 -10.98 14.39
N LEU A 32 8.72 -10.78 14.77
CA LEU A 32 9.31 -11.33 16.00
C LEU A 32 8.79 -10.64 17.29
N GLY A 33 7.78 -9.78 17.19
CA GLY A 33 7.20 -9.00 18.28
C GLY A 33 7.86 -7.64 18.51
N ASP A 34 8.85 -7.25 17.70
CA ASP A 34 9.51 -5.94 17.77
C ASP A 34 8.84 -4.87 16.86
N GLY A 35 7.84 -5.30 16.08
CA GLY A 35 7.04 -4.50 15.17
C GLY A 35 7.82 -3.92 14.00
N ARG A 36 9.09 -4.31 13.77
CA ARG A 36 9.89 -3.77 12.67
C ARG A 36 9.36 -4.23 11.32
N PHE A 37 8.95 -5.49 11.21
CA PHE A 37 8.40 -6.04 9.98
C PHE A 37 7.08 -5.39 9.65
N ILE A 38 6.21 -5.24 10.66
CA ILE A 38 4.93 -4.54 10.52
C ILE A 38 5.16 -3.10 10.01
N ARG A 39 6.03 -2.32 10.66
CA ARG A 39 6.31 -0.93 10.24
C ARG A 39 6.88 -0.85 8.82
N LEU A 40 7.75 -1.79 8.44
CA LEU A 40 8.29 -1.89 7.10
C LEU A 40 7.17 -2.17 6.08
N ALA A 41 6.33 -3.17 6.36
CA ALA A 41 5.24 -3.57 5.49
C ALA A 41 4.26 -2.42 5.22
N PHE A 42 3.87 -1.69 6.26
CA PHE A 42 3.01 -0.50 6.12
C PHE A 42 3.65 0.61 5.27
N ARG A 43 4.97 0.81 5.38
CA ARG A 43 5.70 1.78 4.55
C ARG A 43 5.69 1.36 3.08
N ASP A 44 5.91 0.08 2.83
CA ASP A 44 6.03 -0.52 1.52
C ASP A 44 4.66 -0.57 0.79
N VAL A 45 3.60 -0.94 1.51
CA VAL A 45 2.22 -0.83 1.03
C VAL A 45 1.87 0.63 0.72
N LYS A 46 2.18 1.57 1.61
CA LYS A 46 1.92 3.00 1.37
C LYS A 46 2.66 3.54 0.16
N HIS A 47 3.90 3.10 -0.06
CA HIS A 47 4.66 3.43 -1.26
C HIS A 47 3.96 2.89 -2.52
N THR A 48 3.59 1.62 -2.51
CA THR A 48 2.91 0.94 -3.62
C THR A 48 1.59 1.62 -3.97
N ILE A 49 0.74 1.91 -2.99
CA ILE A 49 -0.55 2.58 -3.22
C ILE A 49 -0.34 3.92 -3.93
N ARG A 50 0.68 4.71 -3.51
CA ARG A 50 0.98 6.00 -4.14
C ARG A 50 1.45 5.83 -5.58
N ALA A 51 2.30 4.84 -5.85
CA ALA A 51 2.78 4.55 -7.20
C ALA A 51 1.61 4.12 -8.10
N ARG A 52 0.76 3.21 -7.62
CA ARG A 52 -0.41 2.68 -8.36
C ARG A 52 -1.45 3.75 -8.64
N ILE A 53 -1.81 4.59 -7.66
CA ILE A 53 -2.77 5.69 -7.90
C ILE A 53 -2.27 6.68 -8.96
N GLN A 54 -0.96 6.85 -9.09
CA GLN A 54 -0.38 7.74 -10.12
C GLN A 54 -0.43 7.12 -11.52
N SER A 55 -0.23 5.80 -11.64
CA SER A 55 -0.15 5.13 -12.94
C SER A 55 -1.47 4.50 -13.41
N ASP A 56 -2.34 4.11 -12.48
CA ASP A 56 -3.61 3.42 -12.73
C ASP A 56 -4.78 4.19 -12.08
N PRO A 57 -5.59 4.90 -12.90
CA PRO A 57 -6.76 5.64 -12.43
C PRO A 57 -7.85 4.75 -11.80
N GLN A 58 -7.90 3.45 -12.13
CA GLN A 58 -8.92 2.53 -11.63
C GLN A 58 -8.52 1.89 -10.30
N PHE A 59 -7.23 1.93 -9.94
CA PHE A 59 -6.70 1.28 -8.75
C PHE A 59 -7.43 1.70 -7.47
N ALA A 60 -7.70 3.00 -7.31
CA ALA A 60 -8.40 3.51 -6.12
C ALA A 60 -9.82 2.95 -5.98
N GLN A 61 -10.50 2.66 -7.10
CA GLN A 61 -11.82 2.05 -7.09
C GLN A 61 -11.74 0.56 -6.74
N ALA A 62 -10.82 -0.19 -7.38
CA ALA A 62 -10.57 -1.59 -7.04
C ALA A 62 -10.22 -1.76 -5.55
N TYR A 63 -9.40 -0.86 -5.02
CA TYR A 63 -9.02 -0.85 -3.61
C TYR A 63 -10.24 -0.66 -2.68
N ARG A 64 -11.17 0.24 -3.02
CA ARG A 64 -12.39 0.44 -2.24
C ARG A 64 -13.30 -0.78 -2.26
N ILE A 65 -13.40 -1.46 -3.40
CA ILE A 65 -14.14 -2.72 -3.52
C ILE A 65 -13.53 -3.76 -2.58
N GLU A 66 -12.20 -3.91 -2.60
CA GLU A 66 -11.51 -4.86 -1.71
C GLU A 66 -11.73 -4.55 -0.23
N VAL A 67 -11.69 -3.26 0.16
CA VAL A 67 -12.01 -2.84 1.53
C VAL A 67 -13.45 -3.24 1.92
N ALA A 68 -14.42 -3.08 1.01
CA ALA A 68 -15.79 -3.53 1.26
C ALA A 68 -15.87 -5.06 1.39
N THR A 69 -15.15 -5.80 0.54
CA THR A 69 -15.04 -7.26 0.64
C THR A 69 -14.49 -7.70 2.01
N LEU A 70 -13.45 -7.04 2.52
CA LEU A 70 -12.89 -7.32 3.85
C LEU A 70 -13.91 -7.08 4.97
N PHE A 71 -14.69 -5.99 4.90
CA PHE A 71 -15.79 -5.78 5.85
C PHE A 71 -16.82 -6.90 5.79
N HIS A 72 -17.24 -7.31 4.58
CA HIS A 72 -18.20 -8.39 4.39
C HIS A 72 -17.67 -9.75 4.89
N ASN A 73 -16.35 -9.98 4.79
CA ASN A 73 -15.70 -11.20 5.22
C ASN A 73 -15.36 -11.23 6.72
N GLY A 74 -15.76 -10.21 7.49
CA GLY A 74 -15.51 -10.17 8.94
C GLY A 74 -14.08 -9.77 9.32
N GLU A 75 -13.39 -9.04 8.43
CA GLU A 75 -12.02 -8.53 8.63
C GLU A 75 -12.01 -7.00 8.80
N PRO A 76 -12.81 -6.41 9.72
CA PRO A 76 -13.03 -4.97 9.79
C PRO A 76 -11.77 -4.19 10.18
N GLU A 77 -10.88 -4.78 10.99
CA GLU A 77 -9.64 -4.13 11.38
C GLU A 77 -8.71 -3.94 10.19
N MET A 78 -8.54 -4.99 9.37
CA MET A 78 -7.74 -4.90 8.16
C MET A 78 -8.37 -3.95 7.15
N ALA A 79 -9.71 -4.00 6.99
CA ALA A 79 -10.45 -3.07 6.14
C ALA A 79 -10.22 -1.60 6.53
N LEU A 80 -10.25 -1.29 7.83
CA LEU A 80 -9.99 0.06 8.35
C LEU A 80 -8.55 0.51 8.11
N ARG A 81 -7.56 -0.37 8.36
CA ARG A 81 -6.14 -0.09 8.08
C ARG A 81 -5.92 0.21 6.59
N MET A 82 -6.50 -0.63 5.73
CA MET A 82 -6.46 -0.45 4.27
C MET A 82 -7.12 0.87 3.85
N LEU A 83 -8.31 1.19 4.35
CA LEU A 83 -9.02 2.44 4.05
C LEU A 83 -8.22 3.68 4.50
N HIS A 84 -7.56 3.60 5.65
CA HIS A 84 -6.70 4.65 6.16
C HIS A 84 -5.52 4.92 5.22
N LEU A 85 -4.84 3.87 4.77
CA LEU A 85 -3.73 3.95 3.82
C LEU A 85 -4.15 4.59 2.49
N LEU A 86 -5.29 4.15 1.93
CA LEU A 86 -5.85 4.75 0.71
C LEU A 86 -6.15 6.24 0.90
N THR A 87 -6.77 6.61 2.02
CA THR A 87 -7.10 8.01 2.33
C THR A 87 -5.85 8.87 2.42
N GLN A 88 -4.79 8.38 3.08
CA GLN A 88 -3.50 9.08 3.13
C GLN A 88 -2.87 9.23 1.75
N ALA A 89 -2.93 8.20 0.91
CA ALA A 89 -2.36 8.23 -0.43
C ALA A 89 -3.10 9.21 -1.36
N LEU A 90 -4.44 9.22 -1.32
CA LEU A 90 -5.26 10.16 -2.07
C LEU A 90 -5.02 11.61 -1.63
N ARG A 91 -4.96 11.88 -0.33
CA ARG A 91 -4.60 13.22 0.18
C ARG A 91 -3.24 13.67 -0.35
N HIS A 92 -2.25 12.79 -0.32
CA HIS A 92 -0.92 13.06 -0.86
C HIS A 92 -0.94 13.29 -2.38
N HIS A 93 -1.67 12.47 -3.13
CA HIS A 93 -1.82 12.63 -4.59
C HIS A 93 -2.46 13.97 -4.95
N THR A 94 -3.56 14.32 -4.27
CA THR A 94 -4.24 15.61 -4.43
C THR A 94 -3.33 16.77 -4.06
N ALA A 95 -2.63 16.70 -2.93
CA ALA A 95 -1.67 17.72 -2.52
C ALA A 95 -0.55 17.91 -3.54
N ARG A 96 0.01 16.83 -4.12
CA ARG A 96 1.02 16.92 -5.19
C ARG A 96 0.51 17.63 -6.44
N ARG A 97 -0.78 17.46 -6.78
CA ARG A 97 -1.39 18.12 -7.94
C ARG A 97 -1.53 19.63 -7.75
N PHE A 98 -1.77 20.09 -6.52
CA PHE A 98 -1.97 21.51 -6.21
C PHE A 98 -0.69 22.23 -5.77
N PHE A 99 0.14 21.54 -4.99
CA PHE A 99 1.39 22.01 -4.47
C PHE A 99 2.48 21.18 -5.14
N THR A 100 2.94 21.62 -6.30
CA THR A 100 4.13 21.03 -6.94
C THR A 100 5.31 21.24 -5.99
N TYR A 101 5.58 20.27 -5.12
CA TYR A 101 6.83 20.18 -4.38
C TYR A 101 7.94 20.10 -5.42
N ARG A 102 8.71 21.19 -5.54
CA ARG A 102 9.97 21.19 -6.27
C ARG A 102 10.93 20.28 -5.47
N PRO A 103 11.60 19.31 -6.12
CA PRO A 103 12.50 18.38 -5.43
C PRO A 103 13.65 19.11 -4.73
#